data_AF-A0A1X2IQ71-F1
#
_entry.id   AF-A0A1X2IQ71-F1
#
_cell.length_a   1.000
_cell.length_b   1.000
_cell.length_c   1.000
_cell.angle_alpha   90.00
_cell.angle_beta   90.00
_cell.angle_gamma   90.00
#
_symmetry.space_group_name_H-M   'P 1'
#
loop_
_entity.id
_entity.type
_entity.pdbx_description
1 polymer ?
#
loop_
_entity_poly.entity_id
_entity_poly.type
_entity_poly.pdbx_seq_one_letter_code
_entity_poly.pdbx_strand_id
1 'polypeptide(L)' 'MEKDLFAGVVTSLSFYNKNVVVVGQGPFLKLYNIDSGKLLACKEVLPNNRIHRITFGRIKNTIFLVW' A
#
# COMPACT_ATOMS: atom_id res chain seq x y z
N MET A 1 -14.70 -15.16 5.34
CA MET A 1 -13.56 -15.17 6.28
C MET A 1 -12.30 -14.59 5.64
N GLU A 2 -11.74 -15.17 4.57
CA GLU A 2 -10.51 -14.62 3.96
C GLU A 2 -10.74 -13.30 3.18
N LYS A 3 -11.88 -13.17 2.47
CA LYS A 3 -12.22 -11.94 1.72
C LYS A 3 -12.34 -10.70 2.63
N ASP A 4 -12.77 -10.88 3.87
CA ASP A 4 -13.02 -9.78 4.81
C ASP A 4 -11.72 -9.20 5.38
N LEU A 5 -10.67 -10.03 5.53
CA LEU A 5 -9.32 -9.60 5.93
C LEU A 5 -8.65 -8.69 4.87
N PHE A 6 -8.99 -8.87 3.60
CA PHE A 6 -8.45 -8.07 2.49
C PHE A 6 -9.40 -6.98 1.98
N ALA A 7 -10.56 -6.78 2.61
CA ALA A 7 -11.59 -5.81 2.22
C ALA A 7 -11.78 -4.67 3.24
N GLY A 8 -10.78 -4.41 4.09
CA GLY A 8 -10.76 -3.21 4.93
C GLY A 8 -10.68 -1.92 4.11
N VAL A 9 -10.97 -0.77 4.71
CA VAL A 9 -10.89 0.53 4.03
C VAL A 9 -9.47 0.80 3.54
N VAL A 10 -9.34 1.26 2.30
CA VAL A 10 -8.10 1.85 1.80
C VAL A 10 -7.89 3.17 2.52
N THR A 11 -6.85 3.23 3.35
CA THR A 11 -6.58 4.39 4.22
C THR A 11 -5.54 5.33 3.62
N SER A 12 -4.73 4.84 2.67
CA SER A 12 -3.76 5.68 1.97
C SER A 12 -3.51 5.17 0.55
N LEU A 13 -3.20 6.09 -0.35
CA LEU A 13 -2.88 5.82 -1.76
C LEU A 13 -1.80 6.80 -2.21
N SER A 14 -0.79 6.30 -2.92
CA SER A 14 0.28 7.13 -3.47
C SER A 14 0.83 6.55 -4.76
N PHE A 15 1.10 7.41 -5.75
CA PHE A 15 1.70 7.01 -7.01
C PHE A 15 3.21 6.89 -6.84
N TYR A 16 3.75 5.68 -6.98
CA TYR A 16 5.20 5.49 -7.00
C TYR A 16 5.79 5.97 -8.32
N ASN A 17 5.10 5.67 -9.43
CA ASN A 17 5.38 6.21 -10.76
C ASN A 17 4.10 6.09 -11.63
N LYS A 18 4.22 6.42 -12.92
CA LYS A 18 3.11 6.38 -13.89
C LYS A 18 2.46 5.01 -14.10
N ASN A 19 3.12 3.92 -13.71
CA ASN A 19 2.65 2.55 -13.93
C ASN A 19 2.28 1.83 -12.63
N VAL A 20 2.65 2.36 -11.46
CA VAL A 20 2.53 1.67 -10.16
C VAL A 20 1.93 2.60 -9.11
N VAL A 21 0.86 2.12 -8.48
CA VAL A 21 0.25 2.73 -7.29
C VAL A 21 0.53 1.87 -6.07
N VAL A 22 0.84 2.54 -4.95
CA VAL A 22 1.05 1.94 -3.65
C VAL A 22 -0.17 2.28 -2.79
N VAL A 23 -0.75 1.26 -2.18
CA VAL A 23 -1.99 1.34 -1.42
C VAL A 23 -1.76 0.83 -0.01
N GLY A 24 -2.12 1.62 0.99
CA GLY A 24 -2.21 1.18 2.37
C GLY A 24 -3.63 0.77 2.69
N GLN A 25 -3.80 -0.48 3.13
CA GLN A 25 -5.10 -1.05 3.46
C GLN A 25 -4.98 -1.87 4.75
N GLY A 26 -5.46 -1.31 5.86
CA GLY A 26 -5.19 -1.86 7.19
C GLY A 26 -3.68 -1.97 7.44
N PRO A 27 -3.17 -3.14 7.89
CA PRO A 27 -1.74 -3.35 8.16
C PRO A 27 -0.92 -3.67 6.90
N PHE A 28 -1.57 -3.74 5.72
CA PHE A 28 -0.95 -4.19 4.48
C PHE A 28 -0.57 -3.04 3.57
N LEU A 29 0.63 -3.14 2.99
CA LEU A 29 1.10 -2.36 1.85
C LEU A 29 0.91 -3.19 0.57
N LYS A 30 0.14 -2.68 -0.37
CA LYS A 30 -0.16 -3.32 -1.64
C LYS A 30 0.36 -2.49 -2.81
N LEU A 31 0.87 -3.15 -3.84
CA LEU A 31 1.30 -2.53 -5.09
C LEU A 31 0.39 -3.03 -6.22
N TYR A 32 -0.13 -2.11 -7.00
CA TYR A 32 -0.92 -2.42 -8.19
C TYR A 32 -0.29 -1.81 -9.42
N ASN A 33 -0.36 -2.55 -10.53
CA ASN A 33 -0.15 -1.96 -11.85
C ASN A 33 -1.39 -1.15 -12.23
N ILE A 34 -1.20 0.09 -12.67
CA ILE A 34 -2.29 1.04 -12.93
C ILE A 34 -3.11 0.61 -14.15
N ASP A 35 -2.47 0.26 -15.26
CA ASP A 35 -3.16 -0.02 -16.52
C ASP A 35 -3.96 -1.34 -16.48
N SER A 36 -3.38 -2.38 -15.88
CA SER A 36 -4.02 -3.70 -15.80
C SER A 36 -4.86 -3.91 -14.54
N GLY A 37 -4.73 -3.04 -13.53
CA GLY A 37 -5.34 -3.23 -12.20
C GLY A 37 -4.78 -4.43 -11.42
N LYS A 38 -3.75 -5.12 -11.93
CA LYS A 38 -3.23 -6.35 -11.32
C LYS A 38 -2.48 -6.03 -10.02
N LEU A 39 -2.75 -6.83 -8.98
CA LEU A 39 -1.95 -6.84 -7.75
C LEU A 39 -0.55 -7.40 -8.06
N LEU A 40 0.47 -6.57 -7.85
CA LEU A 40 1.87 -6.92 -8.07
C LEU A 40 2.51 -7.50 -6.80
N ALA A 41 2.20 -6.92 -5.64
CA ALA A 41 2.71 -7.37 -4.34
C ALA A 41 1.78 -6.97 -3.20
N CYS A 42 1.80 -7.75 -2.12
CA CYS A 42 1.10 -7.45 -0.87
C CYS A 42 1.98 -7.89 0.29
N LYS A 43 2.21 -7.00 1.25
CA LYS A 43 2.99 -7.31 2.46
C LYS A 43 2.39 -6.66 3.69
N GLU A 44 2.28 -7.42 4.76
CA GLU A 44 1.97 -6.88 6.09
C GLU A 44 3.19 -6.14 6.61
N VAL A 45 3.01 -4.86 6.96
CA VAL A 45 4.10 -3.96 7.38
C VAL A 45 3.84 -3.34 8.75
N LEU A 46 2.60 -3.34 9.23
CA LEU A 46 2.20 -2.81 10.54
C LEU A 46 1.19 -3.74 11.22
N PRO A 47 1.59 -4.91 11.76
CA PRO A 47 0.65 -5.96 12.20
C PRO A 47 -0.44 -5.52 13.18
N ASN A 48 -0.15 -4.51 14.00
CA ASN A 48 -1.07 -3.99 15.01
C ASN A 48 -1.62 -2.60 14.67
N ASN A 49 -1.42 -2.10 13.45
CA ASN A 49 -1.74 -0.73 13.06
C ASN A 49 -2.21 -0.61 11.61
N ARG A 50 -2.68 0.58 11.23
CA ARG A 50 -3.06 0.90 9.85
C ARG A 50 -2.20 1.99 9.25
N ILE A 51 -2.05 1.97 7.93
CA ILE A 51 -1.23 2.95 7.21
C ILE A 51 -2.06 4.19 6.88
N HIS A 52 -1.82 5.30 7.58
CA HIS A 52 -2.55 6.56 7.37
C HIS A 52 -1.96 7.39 6.23
N ARG A 53 -0.65 7.33 6.02
CA ARG A 53 0.02 8.04 4.92
C ARG A 53 1.24 7.29 4.42
N ILE A 54 1.46 7.40 3.11
CA ILE A 54 2.62 6.87 2.38
C ILE A 54 3.38 8.07 1.83
N THR A 55 4.69 8.13 2.07
CA THR A 55 5.58 9.10 1.44
C THR A 55 6.89 8.46 1.01
N PHE A 56 7.49 8.99 -0.05
CA PHE A 56 8.70 8.45 -0.65
C PHE A 56 9.91 9.29 -0.23
N GLY A 57 10.94 8.62 0.26
CA GLY A 57 12.22 9.26 0.56
C GLY A 57 12.94 9.72 -0.70
N ARG A 58 13.83 10.72 -0.57
CA ARG A 58 14.75 11.13 -1.65
C ARG A 58 15.76 10.04 -2.01
N ILE A 59 16.04 9.12 -1.09
CA ILE A 59 16.89 7.96 -1.32
C ILE A 59 16.04 6.88 -1.99
N LYS A 60 16.50 6.37 -3.13
CA LYS A 60 15.77 5.38 -3.93
C LYS A 60 15.40 4.17 -3.07
N ASN A 61 14.15 3.72 -3.20
CA ASN A 61 13.58 2.52 -2.57
C ASN A 61 13.16 2.63 -1.09
N THR A 62 13.11 3.84 -0.51
CA THR A 62 12.58 4.03 0.86
C THR A 62 11.14 4.55 0.85
N ILE A 63 10.24 3.81 1.51
CA ILE A 63 8.87 4.23 1.79
C ILE A 63 8.75 4.51 3.29
N PHE A 64 8.24 5.68 3.65
CA PHE A 64 7.84 5.97 5.02
C PHE A 64 6.32 5.78 5.15
N LEU A 65 5.95 5.01 6.17
CA LEU A 65 4.57 4.80 6.57
C LEU A 65 4.34 5.64 7.83
N VAL A 66 3.39 6.56 7.76
CA VAL A 66 3.03 7.39 8.91
C VAL A 66 1.72 6.83 9.47
N TRP A 67 1.71 6.65 10.79
CA TRP A 67 0.55 6.29 11.59
C TRP A 67 -0.24 7.54 11.97
#